data_AF-A0A923GGK9-F1
#
_entry.id   AF-A0A923GGK9-F1
#
_cell.length_a   1.000
_cell.length_b   1.000
_cell.length_c   1.000
_cell.angle_alpha   90.00
_cell.angle_beta   90.00
_cell.angle_gamma   90.00
#
_symmetry.space_group_name_H-M   'P 1'
#
loop_
_entity.id
_entity.type
_entity.pdbx_description
1 polymer ?
#
loop_
_entity_poly.entity_id
_entity_poly.type
_entity_poly.pdbx_seq_one_letter_code
_entity_poly.pdbx_strand_id
1 'polypeptide(L)'
;KSKTHKGQGFNELRFEDELGQEEVFIHAQRDQNNVVKHDETTQVGNDRREEVGHDEVLDVANNRRETIGNDDQVTIGHDALLDIGHSQTITIAQDHTVRVGNHRFDSTAANHSVSVGGHMQQTIEGHLELKAGQAIRQHTRCYEIHASQSITLKAPGGTLRIDGDGITLDGVALILKAPLSQNASGSGNELSITSQVLQGLEECVEHQR
;
A
#
# COMPACT_ATOMS: atom_id res chain seq x y z
N LYS A 1 30.92 41.55 27.67
CA LYS A 1 30.51 42.15 26.37
C LYS A 1 31.64 42.84 25.60
N SER A 2 31.91 42.45 24.35
CA SER A 2 32.81 43.19 23.43
C SER A 2 32.03 44.24 22.59
N LYS A 3 32.73 45.13 21.88
CA LYS A 3 32.13 45.93 20.80
C LYS A 3 32.70 45.43 19.47
N THR A 4 31.84 45.25 18.48
CA THR A 4 32.28 44.79 17.16
C THR A 4 33.26 45.77 16.54
N HIS A 5 34.41 45.26 16.10
CA HIS A 5 35.46 46.09 15.52
C HIS A 5 34.97 46.71 14.22
N LYS A 6 34.93 48.05 14.16
CA LYS A 6 34.47 48.83 12.99
C LYS A 6 33.04 48.47 12.53
N GLY A 7 32.15 48.09 13.45
CA GLY A 7 30.76 47.75 13.15
C GLY A 7 29.83 47.89 14.36
N GLN A 8 28.55 47.58 14.14
CA GLN A 8 27.55 47.46 15.22
C GLN A 8 27.46 46.01 15.68
N GLY A 9 27.10 45.78 16.94
CA GLY A 9 26.97 44.44 17.56
C GLY A 9 28.03 44.14 18.62
N PHE A 10 28.04 42.88 19.08
CA PHE A 10 28.97 42.40 20.09
C PHE A 10 29.11 40.87 20.03
N ASN A 11 30.24 40.35 20.52
CA ASN A 11 30.34 38.96 20.98
C ASN A 11 30.43 38.96 22.50
N GLU A 12 29.89 37.92 23.14
CA GLU A 12 29.86 37.80 24.60
C GLU A 12 30.02 36.34 25.04
N LEU A 13 30.91 36.16 26.02
CA LEU A 13 30.96 34.99 26.89
C LEU A 13 30.74 35.54 28.29
N ARG A 14 29.67 35.09 28.97
CA ARG A 14 29.36 35.45 30.35
C ARG A 14 29.25 34.18 31.18
N PHE A 15 29.76 34.25 32.40
CA PHE A 15 29.72 33.19 33.40
C PHE A 15 29.24 33.81 34.71
N GLU A 16 28.11 33.34 35.22
CA GLU A 16 27.50 33.73 36.50
C GLU A 16 27.47 32.51 37.41
N ASP A 17 27.87 32.68 38.68
CA ASP A 17 28.01 31.61 39.68
C ASP A 17 27.36 32.01 41.02
N GLU A 18 26.52 33.05 41.02
CA GLU A 18 25.65 33.37 42.14
C GLU A 18 24.55 32.31 42.30
N LEU A 19 24.36 31.84 43.54
CA LEU A 19 23.43 30.77 43.87
C LEU A 19 22.02 31.03 43.33
N GLY A 20 21.53 30.15 42.46
CA GLY A 20 20.20 30.22 41.84
C GLY A 20 20.10 31.16 40.62
N GLN A 21 21.21 31.76 40.19
CA GLN A 21 21.31 32.60 39.00
C GLN A 21 22.46 32.14 38.08
N GLU A 22 22.98 30.93 38.30
CA GLU A 22 24.13 30.40 37.57
C GLU A 22 23.84 30.33 36.07
N GLU A 23 24.71 30.91 35.26
CA GLU A 23 24.51 31.00 33.82
C GLU A 23 25.85 30.94 33.07
N VAL A 24 25.86 30.17 31.98
CA VAL A 24 26.86 30.34 30.92
C VAL A 24 26.15 30.85 29.68
N PHE A 25 26.47 32.07 29.27
CA PHE A 25 25.91 32.67 28.05
C PHE A 25 27.01 32.84 27.00
N ILE A 26 26.73 32.31 25.80
CA ILE A 26 27.59 32.42 24.63
C ILE A 26 26.79 33.11 23.52
N HIS A 27 27.32 34.21 23.01
CA HIS A 27 26.76 34.92 21.86
C HIS A 27 27.85 35.19 20.84
N ALA A 28 27.68 34.61 19.65
CA ALA A 28 28.45 34.92 18.46
C ALA A 28 27.59 35.75 17.50
N GLN A 29 28.10 36.90 17.05
CA GLN A 29 27.37 37.77 16.12
C GLN A 29 27.28 37.22 14.70
N ARG A 30 28.23 36.36 14.31
CA ARG A 30 28.35 35.87 12.93
C ARG A 30 28.49 34.35 12.89
N ASP A 31 29.64 33.85 13.30
CA ASP A 31 29.97 32.42 13.22
C ASP A 31 30.35 31.90 14.61
N GLN A 32 29.75 30.79 15.03
CA GLN A 32 30.19 29.99 16.18
C GLN A 32 30.60 28.61 15.67
N ASN A 33 31.88 28.28 15.79
CA ASN A 33 32.38 26.94 15.50
C ASN A 33 32.61 26.20 16.81
N ASN A 34 31.89 25.09 17.03
CA ASN A 34 32.19 24.14 18.11
C ASN A 34 32.93 22.95 17.49
N VAL A 35 34.22 22.78 17.81
CA VAL A 35 35.06 21.71 17.26
C VAL A 35 35.65 20.92 18.41
N VAL A 36 35.20 19.68 18.57
CA VAL A 36 35.69 18.74 19.57
C VAL A 36 36.44 17.61 18.86
N LYS A 37 37.72 17.40 19.22
CA LYS A 37 38.60 16.44 18.50
C LYS A 37 38.50 15.00 19.00
N HIS A 38 37.88 14.79 20.17
CA HIS A 38 37.76 13.48 20.77
C HIS A 38 36.30 13.20 21.07
N ASP A 39 35.83 13.57 22.26
CA ASP A 39 34.49 13.22 22.72
C ASP A 39 33.77 14.47 23.21
N GLU A 40 32.52 14.65 22.77
CA GLU A 40 31.57 15.61 23.33
C GLU A 40 30.44 14.83 24.00
N THR A 41 30.13 15.20 25.25
CA THR A 41 28.93 14.72 25.93
C THR A 41 28.09 15.93 26.30
N THR A 42 26.83 15.93 25.92
CA THR A 42 25.86 16.95 26.32
C THR A 42 24.79 16.32 27.19
N GLN A 43 24.58 16.90 28.37
CA GLN A 43 23.49 16.53 29.27
C GLN A 43 22.69 17.78 29.60
N VAL A 44 21.38 17.71 29.42
CA VAL A 44 20.44 18.77 29.79
C VAL A 44 19.50 18.19 30.85
N GLY A 45 19.50 18.78 32.05
CA GLY A 45 18.74 18.25 33.19
C GLY A 45 17.24 18.51 33.14
N ASN A 46 16.82 19.47 32.31
CA ASN A 46 15.41 19.83 32.11
C ASN A 46 15.13 19.94 30.60
N ASP A 47 14.93 21.15 30.07
CA ASP A 47 14.48 21.34 28.69
C ASP A 47 15.59 21.77 27.72
N ARG A 48 15.56 21.25 26.48
CA ARG A 48 16.34 21.76 25.34
C ARG A 48 15.39 22.30 24.28
N ARG A 49 15.65 23.53 23.80
CA ARG A 49 14.99 24.10 22.61
C ARG A 49 16.06 24.46 21.58
N GLU A 50 15.81 24.08 20.33
CA GLU A 50 16.67 24.37 19.19
C GLU A 50 15.82 25.03 18.10
N GLU A 51 16.36 26.07 17.47
CA GLU A 51 15.70 26.80 16.40
C GLU A 51 16.73 27.09 15.31
N VAL A 52 16.51 26.51 14.13
CA VAL A 52 17.35 26.69 12.95
C VAL A 52 16.55 27.52 11.95
N GLY A 53 17.05 28.71 11.60
CA GLY A 53 16.32 29.66 10.75
C GLY A 53 16.33 29.32 9.25
N HIS A 54 17.19 28.40 8.80
CA HIS A 54 17.32 27.99 7.40
C HIS A 54 17.53 26.48 7.32
N ASP A 55 18.75 25.99 7.09
CA ASP A 55 19.03 24.57 6.88
C ASP A 55 19.77 23.93 8.06
N GLU A 56 19.44 22.67 8.34
CA GLU A 56 20.19 21.77 9.20
C GLU A 56 20.69 20.58 8.38
N VAL A 57 21.95 20.19 8.58
CA VAL A 57 22.53 18.98 8.00
C VAL A 57 23.15 18.15 9.12
N LEU A 58 22.66 16.92 9.27
CA LEU A 58 23.17 15.95 10.23
C LEU A 58 23.83 14.78 9.48
N ASP A 59 25.12 14.61 9.66
CA ASP A 59 25.88 13.45 9.15
C ASP A 59 26.36 12.59 10.31
N VAL A 60 26.00 11.30 10.28
CA VAL A 60 26.36 10.30 11.29
C VAL A 60 27.04 9.14 10.58
N ALA A 61 28.37 9.11 10.62
CA ALA A 61 29.17 8.14 9.87
C ALA A 61 28.97 6.67 10.29
N ASN A 62 28.53 6.43 11.53
CA ASN A 62 28.32 5.10 12.07
C ASN A 62 26.84 4.90 12.46
N ASN A 63 26.53 4.94 13.76
CA ASN A 63 25.21 4.56 14.26
C ASN A 63 24.52 5.75 14.91
N ARG A 64 23.24 5.98 14.57
CA ARG A 64 22.30 6.79 15.35
C ARG A 64 21.38 5.86 16.12
N ARG A 65 21.20 6.11 17.42
CA ARG A 65 20.17 5.50 18.27
C ARG A 65 19.41 6.62 18.94
N GLU A 66 18.09 6.53 18.90
CA GLU A 66 17.19 7.51 19.46
C GLU A 66 16.11 6.80 20.28
N THR A 67 15.79 7.36 21.44
CA THR A 67 14.76 6.84 22.34
C THR A 67 13.93 8.03 22.81
N ILE A 68 12.64 8.00 22.49
CA ILE A 68 11.66 8.97 22.97
C ILE A 68 10.87 8.30 24.09
N GLY A 69 10.80 8.95 25.26
CA GLY A 69 10.15 8.37 26.45
C GLY A 69 8.62 8.43 26.42
N ASN A 70 8.07 9.45 25.77
CA ASN A 70 6.63 9.69 25.63
C ASN A 70 6.27 9.77 24.14
N ASP A 71 5.99 10.98 23.64
CA ASP A 71 5.47 11.20 22.29
C ASP A 71 6.53 11.79 21.35
N ASP A 72 6.51 11.36 20.09
CA ASP A 72 7.27 11.94 18.98
C ASP A 72 6.30 12.47 17.92
N GLN A 73 6.48 13.73 17.53
CA GLN A 73 5.67 14.39 16.51
C GLN A 73 6.57 15.04 15.47
N VAL A 74 6.50 14.53 14.24
CA VAL A 74 7.25 15.05 13.09
C VAL A 74 6.27 15.65 12.08
N THR A 75 6.52 16.90 11.67
CA THR A 75 5.77 17.57 10.59
C THR A 75 6.74 17.99 9.50
N ILE A 76 6.49 17.53 8.27
CA ILE A 76 7.27 17.87 7.08
C ILE A 76 6.36 18.65 6.14
N GLY A 77 6.75 19.89 5.81
CA GLY A 77 5.91 20.80 5.03
C GLY A 77 5.86 20.50 3.52
N HIS A 78 6.88 19.80 3.01
CA HIS A 78 7.01 19.41 1.61
C HIS A 78 7.23 17.89 1.50
N ASP A 79 8.38 17.46 0.99
CA ASP A 79 8.64 16.07 0.66
C ASP A 79 9.50 15.36 1.72
N ALA A 80 9.27 14.05 1.87
CA ALA A 80 10.08 13.15 2.69
C ALA A 80 10.56 11.97 1.83
N LEU A 81 11.86 11.69 1.87
CA LEU A 81 12.48 10.52 1.24
C LEU A 81 13.16 9.68 2.32
N LEU A 82 12.83 8.39 2.35
CA LEU A 82 13.51 7.39 3.17
C LEU A 82 14.10 6.33 2.25
N ASP A 83 15.42 6.31 2.15
CA ASP A 83 16.16 5.27 1.44
C ASP A 83 16.89 4.37 2.44
N ILE A 84 16.67 3.07 2.35
CA ILE A 84 17.20 2.06 3.27
C ILE A 84 17.91 0.99 2.44
N GLY A 85 19.24 0.96 2.52
CA GLY A 85 20.05 0.04 1.71
C GLY A 85 19.93 -1.45 2.07
N HIS A 86 19.33 -1.77 3.23
CA HIS A 86 19.12 -3.15 3.69
C HIS A 86 17.67 -3.40 4.12
N SER A 87 17.36 -3.37 5.41
CA SER A 87 16.08 -3.81 5.94
C SER A 87 15.42 -2.76 6.83
N GLN A 88 14.10 -2.67 6.76
CA GLN A 88 13.26 -1.90 7.68
C GLN A 88 12.32 -2.83 8.44
N THR A 89 12.24 -2.63 9.76
CA THR A 89 11.25 -3.29 10.62
C THR A 89 10.47 -2.22 11.37
N ILE A 90 9.14 -2.29 11.29
CA ILE A 90 8.23 -1.40 12.01
C ILE A 90 7.33 -2.26 12.89
N THR A 91 7.34 -2.00 14.19
CA THR A 91 6.47 -2.66 15.15
C THR A 91 5.59 -1.60 15.80
N ILE A 92 4.27 -1.78 15.69
CA ILE A 92 3.27 -0.88 16.25
C ILE A 92 2.39 -1.75 17.17
N ALA A 93 2.33 -1.41 18.46
CA ALA A 93 1.67 -2.24 19.46
C ALA A 93 0.14 -2.12 19.44
N GLN A 94 -0.37 -0.98 18.98
CA GLN A 94 -1.80 -0.69 18.90
C GLN A 94 -2.16 -0.40 17.44
N ASP A 95 -2.53 0.83 17.11
CA ASP A 95 -3.12 1.16 15.82
C ASP A 95 -2.12 1.76 14.83
N HIS A 96 -2.21 1.34 13.58
CA HIS A 96 -1.51 1.95 12.45
C HIS A 96 -2.52 2.50 11.44
N THR A 97 -2.59 3.83 11.33
CA THR A 97 -3.47 4.51 10.37
C THR A 97 -2.64 5.24 9.32
N VAL A 98 -2.90 4.94 8.04
CA VAL A 98 -2.26 5.62 6.91
C VAL A 98 -3.34 6.28 6.07
N ARG A 99 -3.18 7.58 5.78
CA ARG A 99 -4.03 8.32 4.85
C ARG A 99 -3.16 8.87 3.72
N VAL A 100 -3.47 8.49 2.49
CA VAL A 100 -2.79 8.98 1.29
C VAL A 100 -3.81 9.80 0.51
N GLY A 101 -3.56 11.09 0.33
CA GLY A 101 -4.53 12.02 -0.27
C GLY A 101 -4.67 11.92 -1.79
N ASN A 102 -3.75 11.22 -2.46
CA ASN A 102 -3.75 11.07 -3.92
C ASN A 102 -3.53 9.60 -4.34
N HIS A 103 -2.27 9.17 -4.48
CA HIS A 103 -1.94 7.86 -5.03
C HIS A 103 -0.95 7.10 -4.14
N ARG A 104 -1.24 5.84 -3.87
CA ARG A 104 -0.33 4.88 -3.22
C ARG A 104 0.14 3.85 -4.25
N PHE A 105 1.44 3.62 -4.30
CA PHE A 105 2.05 2.57 -5.13
C PHE A 105 2.94 1.69 -4.27
N ASP A 106 2.71 0.38 -4.31
CA ASP A 106 3.56 -0.61 -3.66
C ASP A 106 4.12 -1.55 -4.74
N SER A 107 5.44 -1.73 -4.76
CA SER A 107 6.12 -2.72 -5.62
C SER A 107 6.91 -3.68 -4.75
N THR A 108 6.68 -4.97 -4.93
CA THR A 108 7.36 -6.03 -4.18
C THR A 108 7.93 -7.04 -5.17
N ALA A 109 9.26 -7.18 -5.20
CA ALA A 109 9.95 -7.98 -6.21
C ALA A 109 9.81 -9.50 -5.99
N ALA A 110 9.68 -9.94 -4.73
CA ALA A 110 9.60 -11.35 -4.37
C ALA A 110 8.21 -11.72 -3.83
N ASN A 111 8.03 -11.70 -2.51
CA ASN A 111 6.81 -12.15 -1.87
C ASN A 111 6.13 -11.02 -1.10
N HIS A 112 4.81 -10.89 -1.27
CA HIS A 112 3.96 -10.05 -0.45
C HIS A 112 3.00 -10.93 0.34
N SER A 113 3.14 -10.92 1.67
CA SER A 113 2.35 -11.75 2.58
C SER A 113 1.58 -10.87 3.55
N VAL A 114 0.28 -11.13 3.70
CA VAL A 114 -0.60 -10.43 4.63
C VAL A 114 -1.29 -11.46 5.51
N SER A 115 -1.17 -11.31 6.82
CA SER A 115 -1.87 -12.15 7.81
C SER A 115 -2.73 -11.25 8.67
N VAL A 116 -4.04 -11.49 8.65
CA VAL A 116 -5.02 -10.70 9.41
C VAL A 116 -5.69 -11.62 10.42
N GLY A 117 -5.57 -11.30 11.71
CA GLY A 117 -6.20 -12.09 12.79
C GLY A 117 -7.72 -11.86 12.91
N GLY A 118 -8.20 -10.68 12.50
CA GLY A 118 -9.61 -10.30 12.47
C GLY A 118 -10.18 -10.27 11.05
N HIS A 119 -10.85 -9.18 10.69
CA HIS A 119 -11.48 -9.00 9.38
C HIS A 119 -10.61 -8.19 8.42
N MET A 120 -10.64 -8.57 7.13
CA MET A 120 -10.15 -7.74 6.03
C MET A 120 -11.35 -7.20 5.26
N GLN A 121 -11.42 -5.89 5.09
CA GLN A 121 -12.43 -5.21 4.29
C GLN A 121 -11.74 -4.29 3.28
N GLN A 122 -12.23 -4.30 2.05
CA GLN A 122 -11.75 -3.42 0.99
C GLN A 122 -12.95 -2.76 0.32
N THR A 123 -12.92 -1.44 0.23
CA THR A 123 -13.90 -0.65 -0.53
C THR A 123 -13.16 0.05 -1.65
N ILE A 124 -13.56 -0.24 -2.89
CA ILE A 124 -12.97 0.36 -4.09
C ILE A 124 -14.11 1.02 -4.86
N GLU A 125 -14.08 2.35 -4.96
CA GLU A 125 -15.11 3.12 -5.68
C GLU A 125 -14.95 3.02 -7.21
N GLY A 126 -13.71 2.88 -7.67
CA GLY A 126 -13.36 2.71 -9.07
C GLY A 126 -13.41 1.25 -9.51
N HIS A 127 -12.27 0.75 -9.99
CA HIS A 127 -12.15 -0.62 -10.49
C HIS A 127 -11.16 -1.42 -9.65
N LEU A 128 -11.44 -2.71 -9.51
CA LEU A 128 -10.49 -3.70 -9.00
C LEU A 128 -10.09 -4.62 -10.14
N GLU A 129 -8.79 -4.67 -10.47
CA GLU A 129 -8.22 -5.61 -11.43
C GLU A 129 -7.26 -6.56 -10.71
N LEU A 130 -7.45 -7.87 -10.87
CA LEU A 130 -6.57 -8.90 -10.34
C LEU A 130 -6.01 -9.74 -11.48
N LYS A 131 -4.70 -9.65 -11.70
CA LYS A 131 -3.95 -10.44 -12.67
C LYS A 131 -2.97 -11.36 -11.95
N ALA A 132 -3.08 -12.67 -12.20
CA ALA A 132 -2.16 -13.67 -11.68
C ALA A 132 -1.61 -14.52 -12.82
N GLY A 133 -0.30 -14.70 -12.87
CA GLY A 133 0.37 -15.46 -13.94
C GLY A 133 0.22 -16.99 -13.84
N GLN A 134 -0.15 -17.51 -12.67
CA GLN A 134 -0.27 -18.95 -12.43
C GLN A 134 -1.65 -19.36 -11.95
N ALA A 135 -2.08 -18.91 -10.77
CA ALA A 135 -3.34 -19.33 -10.19
C ALA A 135 -3.89 -18.29 -9.21
N ILE A 136 -5.21 -18.27 -9.09
CA ILE A 136 -5.94 -17.63 -7.99
C ILE A 136 -6.68 -18.75 -7.26
N ARG A 137 -6.48 -18.86 -5.94
CA ARG A 137 -7.16 -19.85 -5.09
C ARG A 137 -7.90 -19.13 -3.98
N GLN A 138 -9.18 -19.44 -3.83
CA GLN A 138 -10.03 -18.91 -2.77
C GLN A 138 -10.54 -20.09 -1.93
N HIS A 139 -10.20 -20.10 -0.65
CA HIS A 139 -10.63 -21.12 0.30
C HIS A 139 -11.49 -20.46 1.36
N THR A 140 -12.79 -20.73 1.32
CA THR A 140 -13.76 -20.14 2.23
C THR A 140 -14.91 -21.12 2.50
N ARG A 141 -15.61 -20.91 3.62
CA ARG A 141 -16.85 -21.64 3.93
C ARG A 141 -18.02 -21.17 3.05
N CYS A 142 -18.08 -19.87 2.74
CA CYS A 142 -19.10 -19.29 1.88
C CYS A 142 -18.42 -18.31 0.90
N TYR A 143 -18.76 -18.43 -0.39
CA TYR A 143 -18.26 -17.54 -1.43
C TYR A 143 -19.44 -16.95 -2.20
N GLU A 144 -19.68 -15.65 -1.98
CA GLU A 144 -20.78 -14.91 -2.57
C GLU A 144 -20.23 -13.84 -3.51
N ILE A 145 -20.82 -13.73 -4.70
CA ILE A 145 -20.50 -12.72 -5.70
C ILE A 145 -21.80 -12.00 -6.06
N HIS A 146 -21.83 -10.70 -5.81
CA HIS A 146 -22.95 -9.83 -6.18
C HIS A 146 -22.50 -8.90 -7.31
N ALA A 147 -23.15 -8.99 -8.47
CA ALA A 147 -22.96 -8.07 -9.57
C ALA A 147 -24.32 -7.51 -9.99
N SER A 148 -24.40 -6.20 -10.23
CA SER A 148 -25.65 -5.54 -10.64
C SER A 148 -25.98 -5.74 -12.12
N GLN A 149 -24.95 -5.93 -12.95
CA GLN A 149 -25.11 -6.03 -14.40
C GLN A 149 -24.89 -7.45 -14.90
N SER A 150 -23.72 -8.04 -14.61
CA SER A 150 -23.43 -9.39 -15.06
C SER A 150 -22.27 -10.04 -14.32
N ILE A 151 -22.29 -11.37 -14.27
CA ILE A 151 -21.15 -12.22 -13.92
C ILE A 151 -20.75 -12.97 -15.20
N THR A 152 -19.46 -13.05 -15.50
CA THR A 152 -18.98 -13.80 -16.67
C THR A 152 -17.71 -14.56 -16.32
N LEU A 153 -17.73 -15.87 -16.52
CA LEU A 153 -16.59 -16.77 -16.39
C LEU A 153 -16.18 -17.24 -17.78
N LYS A 154 -14.96 -16.90 -18.20
CA LYS A 154 -14.42 -17.28 -19.52
C LYS A 154 -13.23 -18.21 -19.35
N ALA A 155 -13.19 -19.24 -20.20
CA ALA A 155 -12.06 -20.14 -20.36
C ALA A 155 -11.93 -20.52 -21.85
N PRO A 156 -10.80 -21.12 -22.29
CA PRO A 156 -10.65 -21.56 -23.68
C PRO A 156 -11.76 -22.48 -24.19
N GLY A 157 -12.40 -23.23 -23.29
CA GLY A 157 -13.49 -24.17 -23.63
C GLY A 157 -14.87 -23.53 -23.75
N GLY A 158 -15.07 -22.28 -23.34
CA GLY A 158 -16.37 -21.62 -23.37
C GLY A 158 -16.55 -20.49 -22.35
N THR A 159 -17.77 -19.98 -22.27
CA THR A 159 -18.21 -18.90 -21.39
C THR A 159 -19.47 -19.32 -20.63
N LEU A 160 -19.46 -19.07 -19.32
CA LEU A 160 -20.67 -18.98 -18.49
C LEU A 160 -20.95 -17.50 -18.23
N ARG A 161 -22.18 -17.04 -18.50
CA ARG A 161 -22.61 -15.67 -18.24
C ARG A 161 -23.96 -15.64 -17.53
N ILE A 162 -24.08 -14.77 -16.55
CA ILE A 162 -25.33 -14.46 -15.83
C ILE A 162 -25.55 -12.96 -15.95
N ASP A 163 -26.69 -12.54 -16.48
CA ASP A 163 -27.06 -11.14 -16.66
C ASP A 163 -28.58 -10.93 -16.62
N GLY A 164 -29.06 -9.76 -17.06
CA GLY A 164 -30.49 -9.40 -17.04
C GLY A 164 -31.37 -10.24 -17.97
N ASP A 165 -30.79 -10.90 -18.98
CA ASP A 165 -31.53 -11.76 -19.92
C ASP A 165 -31.58 -13.22 -19.44
N GLY A 166 -30.72 -13.59 -18.49
CA GLY A 166 -30.75 -14.89 -17.81
C GLY A 166 -29.36 -15.52 -17.66
N ILE A 167 -29.30 -16.84 -17.82
CA ILE A 167 -28.06 -17.63 -17.73
C ILE A 167 -27.72 -18.18 -19.11
N THR A 168 -26.56 -17.79 -19.64
CA THR A 168 -26.04 -18.25 -20.94
C THR A 168 -24.85 -19.19 -20.74
N LEU A 169 -24.90 -20.35 -21.40
CA LEU A 169 -23.81 -21.33 -21.48
C LEU A 169 -23.41 -21.47 -22.95
N ASP A 170 -22.22 -21.01 -23.30
CA ASP A 170 -21.67 -21.10 -24.66
C ASP A 170 -20.32 -21.81 -24.63
N GLY A 171 -20.07 -22.72 -25.56
CA GLY A 171 -18.82 -23.48 -25.61
C GLY A 171 -18.79 -24.52 -26.71
N VAL A 172 -17.60 -25.05 -26.98
CA VAL A 172 -17.37 -26.07 -28.02
C VAL A 172 -18.25 -27.31 -27.81
N ALA A 173 -18.47 -27.69 -26.55
CA ALA A 173 -19.39 -28.73 -26.16
C ALA A 173 -19.92 -28.48 -24.74
N LEU A 174 -21.24 -28.63 -24.57
CA LEU A 174 -21.86 -28.73 -23.25
C LEU A 174 -22.08 -30.20 -22.91
N ILE A 175 -21.26 -30.75 -22.02
CA ILE A 175 -21.32 -32.18 -21.65
C ILE A 175 -21.97 -32.33 -20.28
N LEU A 176 -23.16 -32.93 -20.25
CA LEU A 176 -23.93 -33.20 -19.03
C LEU A 176 -23.86 -34.71 -18.76
N LYS A 177 -23.06 -35.10 -17.77
CA LYS A 177 -22.77 -36.53 -17.47
C LYS A 177 -23.83 -37.22 -16.59
N ALA A 178 -24.77 -36.46 -16.04
CA ALA A 178 -25.82 -36.97 -15.16
C ALA A 178 -27.20 -36.91 -15.86
N PRO A 179 -28.17 -37.76 -15.46
CA PRO A 179 -29.54 -37.64 -15.94
C PRO A 179 -30.09 -36.24 -15.71
N LEU A 180 -30.66 -35.64 -16.76
CA LEU A 180 -31.30 -34.34 -16.68
C LEU A 180 -32.75 -34.54 -16.23
N SER A 181 -33.13 -33.86 -15.15
CA SER A 181 -34.51 -33.80 -14.66
C SER A 181 -34.97 -32.34 -14.69
N GLN A 182 -36.06 -32.07 -15.41
CA GLN A 182 -36.62 -30.73 -15.55
C GLN A 182 -37.93 -30.66 -14.76
N ASN A 183 -37.93 -29.85 -13.69
CA ASN A 183 -39.15 -29.48 -12.99
C ASN A 183 -39.55 -28.06 -13.42
N ALA A 184 -40.45 -27.94 -14.38
CA ALA A 184 -40.98 -26.65 -14.81
C ALA A 184 -42.06 -26.18 -13.81
N SER A 185 -41.77 -25.13 -13.04
CA SER A 185 -42.75 -24.48 -12.16
C SER A 185 -43.38 -23.22 -12.78
N GLY A 186 -43.04 -22.88 -14.04
CA GLY A 186 -43.54 -21.72 -14.76
C GLY A 186 -43.97 -22.04 -16.20
N SER A 187 -44.94 -21.28 -16.72
CA SER A 187 -45.69 -21.56 -17.96
C SER A 187 -44.91 -21.36 -19.28
N GLY A 188 -43.58 -21.35 -19.28
CA GLY A 188 -42.81 -20.80 -20.40
C GLY A 188 -41.50 -21.47 -20.81
N ASN A 189 -41.03 -22.54 -20.16
CA ASN A 189 -39.74 -23.14 -20.50
C ASN A 189 -39.86 -24.66 -20.69
N GLU A 190 -40.26 -25.10 -21.88
CA GLU A 190 -39.97 -26.46 -22.34
C GLU A 190 -38.57 -26.42 -22.98
N LEU A 191 -37.65 -27.30 -22.56
CA LEU A 191 -36.31 -27.33 -23.15
C LEU A 191 -36.40 -27.86 -24.58
N SER A 192 -36.52 -26.99 -25.59
CA SER A 192 -36.53 -27.42 -26.99
C SER A 192 -35.11 -27.67 -27.51
N ILE A 193 -34.68 -28.93 -27.53
CA ILE A 193 -33.46 -29.33 -28.24
C ILE A 193 -33.80 -29.47 -29.72
N THR A 194 -33.64 -28.40 -30.50
CA THR A 194 -33.62 -28.50 -31.97
C THR A 194 -32.28 -29.07 -32.42
N SER A 195 -32.20 -30.38 -32.61
CA SER A 195 -31.10 -30.98 -33.36
C SER A 195 -31.35 -30.76 -34.87
N GLN A 196 -30.44 -30.06 -35.54
CA GLN A 196 -30.32 -30.18 -36.99
C GLN A 196 -29.35 -31.34 -37.27
N VAL A 197 -29.85 -32.39 -37.92
CA VAL A 197 -28.98 -33.35 -38.59
C VAL A 197 -28.32 -32.58 -39.72
N LEU A 198 -27.00 -32.35 -39.61
CA LEU A 198 -26.21 -31.97 -40.78
C LEU A 198 -26.19 -33.22 -41.68
N GLN A 199 -27.16 -33.33 -42.59
CA GLN A 199 -27.12 -34.36 -43.62
C GLN A 199 -25.81 -34.17 -44.39
N GLY A 200 -25.01 -35.23 -44.40
CA GLY A 200 -23.74 -35.27 -45.09
C GLY A 200 -23.90 -34.83 -46.54
N LEU A 201 -22.87 -34.14 -47.01
CA LEU A 201 -22.61 -33.82 -48.41
C LEU A 201 -23.00 -34.98 -49.33
N GLU A 202 -23.73 -34.67 -50.40
CA GLU A 202 -24.12 -35.58 -51.47
C GLU A 202 -22.95 -36.49 -51.89
N GLU A 203 -23.10 -37.79 -51.64
CA GLU A 203 -22.25 -38.80 -52.29
C GLU A 203 -22.62 -38.89 -53.77
N CYS A 204 -21.56 -39.01 -54.57
CA CYS A 204 -21.55 -38.91 -56.01
C CYS A 204 -22.50 -39.90 -56.72
N VAL A 205 -23.12 -39.39 -57.78
CA VAL A 205 -23.84 -40.15 -58.82
C VAL A 205 -22.93 -41.23 -59.40
N GLU A 206 -23.33 -42.50 -59.31
CA GLU A 206 -22.83 -43.56 -60.19
C GLU A 206 -23.95 -43.97 -61.14
N HIS A 207 -23.89 -43.44 -62.36
CA HIS A 207 -24.70 -43.91 -63.48
C HIS A 207 -24.09 -45.23 -63.97
N GLN A 208 -24.84 -46.33 -63.89
CA GLN A 208 -24.55 -47.52 -64.68
C GLN A 208 -25.76 -47.98 -65.50
N ARG A 209 -25.51 -47.90 -66.82
CA ARG A 209 -26.17 -48.51 -67.99
C ARG A 209 -27.49 -47.93 -68.48
#